data_AF-N6Y4G9-F1
#
_entry.id   AF-N6Y4G9-F1
#
_cell.length_a   1.000
_cell.length_b   1.000
_cell.length_c   1.000
_cell.angle_alpha   90.00
_cell.angle_beta   90.00
_cell.angle_gamma   90.00
#
_symmetry.space_group_name_H-M   'P 1'
#
loop_
_entity.id
_entity.type
_entity.pdbx_description
1 polymer ?
#
loop_
_entity_poly.entity_id
_entity_poly.type
_entity_poly.pdbx_seq_one_letter_code
_entity_poly.pdbx_strand_id
1 'polypeptide(L)'
;MRVTALIAGLVLNATATSPALAVDPFGIAERGLRNMRPPATESAIRSLAEVIVMSVPDGTYTDDAAASDLILYTRPGCGYCVRAIRHLRSRGTPFVERNVQGNPVAHAEFRQLGGRGVPLLVAGDQVVHGFSAPQYDRVIAQVSVPASAARSVPPTRPFNSPARTYKAGDRLLPAYGPLHLLGMPQASDVPIGTLARGTPVIFIGPSRNGYLYVSAGQLEGWAEARSLAPLP
;
A
#
# COMPACT_ATOMS: atom_id res chain seq x y z
N MET A 1 -42.23 46.10 20.91
CA MET A 1 -42.10 47.11 21.98
C MET A 1 -41.21 46.55 23.08
N ARG A 2 -40.22 47.35 23.54
CA ARG A 2 -39.19 47.11 24.59
C ARG A 2 -38.02 46.20 24.18
N VAL A 3 -36.82 46.65 23.76
CA VAL A 3 -35.85 47.71 24.19
C VAL A 3 -34.82 47.19 25.22
N THR A 4 -33.53 47.28 24.83
CA THR A 4 -32.25 47.36 25.61
C THR A 4 -31.82 46.14 26.45
N ALA A 5 -30.53 45.83 26.71
CA ALA A 5 -29.22 46.51 26.61
C ALA A 5 -28.12 45.41 26.52
N LEU A 6 -27.05 45.54 25.72
CA LEU A 6 -25.77 46.26 25.96
C LEU A 6 -24.90 45.65 27.07
N ILE A 7 -23.63 45.33 26.76
CA ILE A 7 -22.38 45.41 27.56
C ILE A 7 -21.33 44.53 26.82
N ALA A 8 -20.42 45.14 26.04
CA ALA A 8 -19.01 45.41 26.38
C ALA A 8 -18.19 44.12 26.58
N GLY A 9 -17.15 43.79 25.82
CA GLY A 9 -16.09 44.63 25.29
C GLY A 9 -14.79 44.27 26.03
N LEU A 10 -13.87 43.53 25.40
CA LEU A 10 -12.43 43.64 25.69
C LEU A 10 -11.61 43.01 24.56
N VAL A 11 -11.16 43.87 23.66
CA VAL A 11 -9.99 43.66 22.79
C VAL A 11 -8.77 43.93 23.68
N LEU A 12 -7.81 43.00 23.78
CA LEU A 12 -6.50 43.32 24.35
C LEU A 12 -5.36 42.63 23.56
N ASN A 13 -4.82 43.41 22.64
CA ASN A 13 -3.43 43.61 22.24
C ASN A 13 -2.45 42.42 22.15
N ALA A 14 -2.05 42.19 20.90
CA ALA A 14 -0.72 41.72 20.53
C ALA A 14 0.37 42.68 21.06
N THR A 15 1.41 42.11 21.68
CA THR A 15 2.73 42.76 21.75
C THR A 15 3.79 41.73 21.38
N ALA A 16 4.40 41.94 20.23
CA ALA A 16 5.61 41.28 19.81
C ALA A 16 6.78 41.80 20.67
N THR A 17 7.52 40.90 21.30
CA THR A 17 8.83 41.25 21.87
C THR A 17 9.79 40.09 21.63
N SER A 18 10.59 40.20 20.57
CA SER A 18 11.87 39.49 20.44
C SER A 18 12.97 40.47 20.81
N PRO A 19 13.83 40.10 21.78
CA PRO A 19 15.25 40.21 21.50
C PRO A 19 16.05 39.12 22.21
N ALA A 20 16.65 38.21 21.44
CA ALA A 20 17.77 37.41 21.94
C ALA A 20 18.76 37.21 20.79
N LEU A 21 19.45 38.30 20.45
CA LEU A 21 20.78 38.22 19.87
C LEU A 21 21.69 37.57 20.92
N ALA A 22 21.86 36.26 20.83
CA ALA A 22 22.90 35.55 21.56
C ALA A 22 24.24 35.90 20.89
N VAL A 23 24.98 36.77 21.58
CA VAL A 23 26.40 37.04 21.38
C VAL A 23 27.16 35.78 21.76
N ASP A 24 27.98 35.24 20.85
CA ASP A 24 28.78 34.04 21.08
C ASP A 24 30.18 34.46 21.61
N PRO A 25 30.46 34.32 22.93
CA PRO A 25 31.65 34.88 23.56
C PRO A 25 32.91 34.02 23.36
N PHE A 26 32.78 32.88 22.68
CA PHE A 26 33.87 31.98 22.35
C PHE A 26 33.92 31.84 20.83
N GLY A 27 34.64 32.73 20.14
CA GLY A 27 34.76 32.79 18.67
C GLY A 27 35.33 31.52 18.01
N ILE A 28 34.58 30.43 18.07
CA ILE A 28 34.88 29.10 17.53
C ILE A 28 34.25 28.93 16.12
N ALA A 29 33.22 29.72 15.79
CA ALA A 29 32.53 29.63 14.49
C ALA A 29 33.36 30.18 13.29
N GLU A 30 34.25 31.14 13.51
CA GLU A 30 34.93 31.89 12.42
C GLU A 30 36.37 31.41 12.11
N ARG A 31 36.92 30.44 12.86
CA ARG A 31 38.30 29.95 12.68
C ARG A 31 38.45 28.76 11.73
N GLY A 32 37.36 28.05 11.42
CA GLY A 32 37.40 26.90 10.50
C GLY A 32 37.49 27.29 9.02
N LEU A 33 37.12 28.52 8.65
CA LEU A 33 36.89 28.88 7.24
C LEU A 33 38.04 29.62 6.54
N ARG A 34 39.19 29.81 7.20
CA ARG A 34 40.28 30.65 6.67
C ARG A 34 41.51 29.92 6.12
N ASN A 35 41.54 28.57 6.14
CA ASN A 35 42.70 27.79 5.68
C ASN A 35 42.37 26.71 4.65
N MET A 36 41.76 27.08 3.52
CA MET A 36 42.00 26.33 2.27
C MET A 36 41.75 27.22 1.04
N ARG A 37 42.83 27.48 0.31
CA ARG A 37 42.84 28.09 -1.02
C ARG A 37 42.83 26.96 -2.06
N PRO A 38 42.05 27.06 -3.15
CA PRO A 38 42.04 26.09 -4.25
C PRO A 38 43.29 26.28 -5.13
N PRO A 39 43.80 25.25 -5.84
CA PRO A 39 43.32 25.03 -7.22
C PRO A 39 43.44 23.58 -7.75
N ALA A 40 42.54 23.25 -8.69
CA ALA A 40 42.73 22.40 -9.89
C ALA A 40 41.34 21.85 -10.27
N THR A 41 40.53 22.60 -11.00
CA THR A 41 40.33 22.35 -12.45
C THR A 41 40.38 20.87 -12.82
N GLU A 42 39.19 20.36 -13.16
CA GLU A 42 38.98 19.55 -14.36
C GLU A 42 39.52 18.10 -14.28
N SER A 43 38.68 17.17 -13.79
CA SER A 43 38.54 15.79 -14.35
C SER A 43 37.76 14.77 -13.48
N ALA A 44 37.42 15.04 -12.21
CA ALA A 44 36.84 14.00 -11.34
C ALA A 44 35.32 13.76 -11.46
N ILE A 45 34.59 14.40 -12.40
CA ILE A 45 33.15 14.11 -12.64
C ILE A 45 32.97 12.83 -13.49
N ARG A 46 34.05 12.13 -13.90
CA ARG A 46 33.93 10.93 -14.75
C ARG A 46 33.86 9.59 -14.00
N SER A 47 33.92 9.54 -12.67
CA SER A 47 33.99 8.25 -11.94
C SER A 47 32.88 7.99 -10.90
N LEU A 48 31.82 8.79 -10.87
CA LEU A 48 30.56 8.42 -10.21
C LEU A 48 29.47 7.95 -11.19
N ALA A 49 29.82 7.85 -12.47
CA ALA A 49 29.04 7.11 -13.46
C ALA A 49 29.23 5.58 -13.36
N GLU A 50 30.11 5.11 -12.47
CA GLU A 50 30.22 3.69 -12.06
C GLU A 50 29.61 3.47 -10.67
N VAL A 51 28.61 4.30 -10.30
CA VAL A 51 27.49 3.73 -9.55
C VAL A 51 27.08 2.52 -10.37
N ILE A 52 27.26 1.34 -9.79
CA ILE A 52 26.81 0.05 -10.30
C ILE A 52 25.28 0.13 -10.34
N VAL A 53 24.76 0.87 -11.30
CA VAL A 53 23.51 0.59 -11.97
C VAL A 53 23.87 -0.62 -12.80
N MET A 54 23.77 -1.79 -12.18
CA MET A 54 23.64 -3.02 -12.92
C MET A 54 22.43 -2.79 -13.84
N SER A 55 22.69 -2.53 -15.12
CA SER A 55 21.67 -2.33 -16.13
C SER A 55 20.86 -3.61 -16.20
N VAL A 56 19.73 -3.61 -15.51
CA VAL A 56 18.72 -4.64 -15.66
C VAL A 56 18.21 -4.52 -17.10
N PRO A 57 18.28 -5.59 -17.91
CA PRO A 57 17.82 -5.54 -19.29
C PRO A 57 16.37 -5.05 -19.37
N ASP A 58 16.12 -4.15 -20.32
CA ASP A 58 14.79 -3.66 -20.64
C ASP A 58 13.87 -4.84 -21.02
N GLY A 59 12.88 -5.08 -20.17
CA GLY A 59 11.75 -5.95 -20.52
C GLY A 59 11.78 -7.33 -19.88
N THR A 60 11.58 -7.38 -18.56
CA THR A 60 10.63 -8.32 -17.92
C THR A 60 10.24 -7.74 -16.56
N TYR A 61 9.10 -7.05 -16.50
CA TYR A 61 8.43 -6.76 -15.23
C TYR A 61 7.21 -7.68 -15.13
N THR A 62 7.22 -8.60 -14.17
CA THR A 62 6.07 -9.42 -13.79
C THR A 62 5.26 -8.69 -12.72
N ASP A 63 3.94 -8.90 -12.73
CA ASP A 63 2.90 -8.28 -11.89
C ASP A 63 3.00 -8.58 -10.36
N ASP A 64 4.19 -8.80 -9.80
CA ASP A 64 4.35 -9.48 -8.51
C ASP A 64 5.26 -8.74 -7.51
N ALA A 65 5.17 -7.41 -7.39
CA ALA A 65 5.93 -6.70 -6.35
C ALA A 65 5.23 -5.45 -5.81
N ALA A 66 4.26 -5.66 -4.92
CA ALA A 66 4.21 -5.06 -3.58
C ALA A 66 2.77 -5.02 -3.02
N ALA A 67 2.17 -6.18 -2.82
CA ALA A 67 1.10 -6.37 -1.86
C ALA A 67 1.08 -7.84 -1.47
N SER A 68 0.80 -8.15 -0.21
CA SER A 68 0.94 -9.49 0.32
C SER A 68 0.18 -10.55 -0.51
N ASP A 69 0.88 -11.54 -1.07
CA ASP A 69 0.29 -12.72 -1.76
C ASP A 69 -0.43 -13.68 -0.80
N LEU A 70 -0.65 -13.25 0.43
CA LEU A 70 -1.26 -14.02 1.50
C LEU A 70 -2.49 -13.27 2.01
N ILE A 71 -3.66 -13.91 1.88
CA ILE A 71 -4.93 -13.42 2.42
C ILE A 71 -5.41 -14.42 3.46
N LEU A 72 -5.62 -13.96 4.68
CA LEU A 72 -6.17 -14.76 5.76
C LEU A 72 -7.62 -14.34 6.05
N TYR A 73 -8.55 -15.23 5.76
CA TYR A 73 -9.95 -15.07 6.11
C TYR A 73 -10.21 -15.50 7.55
N THR A 74 -10.79 -14.60 8.35
CA THR A 74 -11.01 -14.76 9.79
C THR A 74 -12.42 -14.35 10.18
N ARG A 75 -12.76 -14.57 11.46
CA ARG A 75 -13.94 -13.99 12.12
C ARG A 75 -13.61 -13.63 13.58
N PRO A 76 -14.33 -12.70 14.20
CA PRO A 76 -14.18 -12.38 15.62
C PRO A 76 -14.41 -13.61 16.51
N GLY A 77 -13.66 -13.73 17.61
CA GLY A 77 -13.83 -14.83 18.57
C GLY A 77 -13.34 -16.21 18.11
N CYS A 78 -12.53 -16.28 17.04
CA CYS A 78 -11.97 -17.53 16.52
C CYS A 78 -10.56 -17.81 17.06
N GLY A 79 -10.42 -18.77 17.99
CA GLY A 79 -9.12 -19.14 18.57
C GLY A 79 -8.09 -19.64 17.55
N TYR A 80 -8.51 -20.42 16.55
CA TYR A 80 -7.63 -20.90 15.48
C TYR A 80 -7.14 -19.77 14.56
N CYS A 81 -7.97 -18.74 14.35
CA CYS A 81 -7.61 -17.57 13.56
C CYS A 81 -6.51 -16.76 14.26
N VAL A 82 -6.62 -16.58 15.59
CA VAL A 82 -5.58 -15.94 16.41
C VAL A 82 -4.26 -16.70 16.32
N ARG A 83 -4.28 -18.04 16.32
CA ARG A 83 -3.08 -18.87 16.15
C ARG A 83 -2.44 -18.69 14.76
N ALA A 84 -3.26 -18.67 13.70
CA ALA A 84 -2.79 -18.43 12.34
C ALA A 84 -2.13 -17.05 12.18
N ILE A 85 -2.78 -15.99 12.68
CA ILE A 85 -2.24 -14.61 12.68
C ILE A 85 -0.90 -14.57 13.39
N ARG A 86 -0.81 -15.17 14.58
CA ARG A 86 0.44 -15.19 15.36
C ARG A 86 1.57 -15.89 14.61
N HIS A 87 1.27 -17.02 13.97
CA HIS A 87 2.24 -17.78 13.18
C HIS A 87 2.77 -16.97 11.99
N LEU A 88 1.88 -16.34 11.22
CA LEU A 88 2.26 -15.51 10.08
C LEU A 88 3.11 -14.30 10.52
N ARG A 89 2.71 -13.63 11.61
CA ARG A 89 3.47 -12.52 12.19
C ARG A 89 4.84 -12.95 12.71
N SER A 90 4.95 -14.09 13.40
CA SER A 90 6.24 -14.58 13.91
C SER A 90 7.22 -14.96 12.80
N ARG A 91 6.71 -15.30 11.61
CA ARG A 91 7.52 -15.58 10.41
C ARG A 91 7.87 -14.31 9.63
N GLY A 92 7.46 -13.12 10.10
CA GLY A 92 7.66 -11.85 9.40
C GLY A 92 6.96 -11.80 8.03
N THR A 93 5.98 -12.68 7.82
CA THR A 93 5.33 -12.83 6.53
C THR A 93 4.20 -11.80 6.41
N PRO A 94 4.27 -10.86 5.46
CA PRO A 94 3.20 -9.89 5.27
C PRO A 94 1.95 -10.61 4.75
N PHE A 95 0.78 -10.28 5.28
CA PHE A 95 -0.51 -10.84 4.88
C PHE A 95 -1.63 -9.81 5.12
N VAL A 96 -2.75 -10.01 4.45
CA VAL A 96 -3.98 -9.22 4.66
C VAL A 96 -4.98 -10.06 5.42
N GLU A 97 -5.50 -9.55 6.53
CA GLU A 97 -6.59 -10.18 7.28
C GLU A 97 -7.94 -9.68 6.77
N ARG A 98 -8.88 -10.60 6.51
CA ARG A 98 -10.24 -10.27 6.07
C ARG A 98 -11.29 -10.94 6.95
N ASN A 99 -12.13 -10.12 7.58
CA ASN A 99 -13.22 -10.59 8.43
C ASN A 99 -14.45 -10.96 7.59
N VAL A 100 -14.77 -12.25 7.48
CA VAL A 100 -15.91 -12.75 6.69
C VAL A 100 -17.28 -12.53 7.35
N GLN A 101 -17.32 -12.08 8.60
CA GLN A 101 -18.58 -11.77 9.29
C GLN A 101 -18.95 -10.28 9.18
N GLY A 102 -17.95 -9.40 9.13
CA GLY A 102 -18.15 -7.94 9.07
C GLY A 102 -18.09 -7.36 7.66
N ASN A 103 -17.64 -8.13 6.67
CA ASN A 103 -17.49 -7.67 5.30
C ASN A 103 -18.20 -8.65 4.32
N PRO A 104 -19.26 -8.20 3.61
CA PRO A 104 -20.01 -9.05 2.69
C PRO A 104 -19.21 -9.49 1.46
N VAL A 105 -18.22 -8.69 1.04
CA VAL A 105 -17.32 -9.00 -0.08
C VAL A 105 -16.32 -10.07 0.33
N ALA A 106 -15.71 -9.92 1.50
CA ALA A 106 -14.87 -10.97 2.09
C ALA A 106 -15.68 -12.26 2.31
N HIS A 107 -16.96 -12.15 2.68
CA HIS A 107 -17.84 -13.30 2.80
C HIS A 107 -18.10 -13.99 1.46
N ALA A 108 -18.45 -13.23 0.42
CA ALA A 108 -18.69 -13.76 -0.92
C ALA A 108 -17.44 -14.46 -1.48
N GLU A 109 -16.27 -13.82 -1.37
CA GLU A 109 -15.00 -14.40 -1.81
C GLU A 109 -14.69 -15.68 -1.02
N PHE A 110 -14.83 -15.66 0.31
CA PHE A 110 -14.66 -16.84 1.16
C PHE A 110 -15.55 -18.01 0.73
N ARG A 111 -16.81 -17.76 0.36
CA ARG A 111 -17.73 -18.82 -0.10
C ARG A 111 -17.31 -19.40 -1.44
N GLN A 112 -16.90 -18.56 -2.39
CA GLN A 112 -16.46 -19.00 -3.72
C GLN A 112 -15.13 -19.77 -3.65
N LEU A 113 -14.25 -19.43 -2.70
CA LEU A 113 -13.04 -20.19 -2.38
C LEU A 113 -13.32 -21.54 -1.67
N GLY A 114 -14.58 -21.97 -1.58
CA GLY A 114 -14.98 -23.20 -0.91
C GLY A 114 -14.98 -23.13 0.62
N GLY A 115 -15.01 -21.93 1.19
CA GLY A 115 -14.97 -21.69 2.63
C GLY A 115 -16.14 -22.32 3.40
N ARG A 116 -15.80 -23.26 4.29
CA ARG A 116 -16.74 -23.93 5.23
C ARG A 116 -16.48 -23.58 6.69
N GLY A 117 -15.29 -23.07 7.00
CA GLY A 117 -14.87 -22.65 8.32
C GLY A 117 -13.60 -21.80 8.23
N VAL A 118 -13.37 -20.99 9.26
CA VAL A 118 -12.17 -20.14 9.39
C VAL A 118 -11.19 -20.76 10.39
N PRO A 119 -9.87 -20.51 10.26
CA PRO A 119 -9.24 -19.68 9.23
C PRO A 119 -9.19 -20.34 7.86
N LEU A 120 -9.16 -19.53 6.80
CA LEU A 120 -8.87 -19.97 5.43
C LEU A 120 -7.77 -19.06 4.87
N LEU A 121 -6.65 -19.64 4.46
CA LEU A 121 -5.50 -18.92 3.93
C LEU A 121 -5.45 -19.09 2.42
N VAL A 122 -5.33 -17.99 1.68
CA VAL A 122 -5.01 -17.99 0.25
C VAL A 122 -3.57 -17.56 0.10
N ALA A 123 -2.74 -18.40 -0.53
CA ALA A 123 -1.31 -18.24 -0.72
C ALA A 123 -1.00 -18.46 -2.21
N GLY A 124 -0.83 -17.39 -3.00
CA GLY A 124 -0.81 -17.51 -4.47
C GLY A 124 -2.06 -18.24 -4.98
N ASP A 125 -1.88 -19.32 -5.74
CA ASP A 125 -2.96 -20.18 -6.26
C ASP A 125 -3.51 -21.20 -5.24
N GLN A 126 -2.92 -21.28 -4.04
CA GLN A 126 -3.29 -22.30 -3.06
C GLN A 126 -4.29 -21.79 -2.03
N VAL A 127 -5.30 -22.61 -1.75
CA VAL A 127 -6.28 -22.40 -0.68
C VAL A 127 -6.05 -23.44 0.42
N VAL A 128 -5.82 -22.96 1.64
CA VAL A 128 -5.58 -23.79 2.83
C VAL A 128 -6.72 -23.58 3.82
N HIS A 129 -7.41 -24.67 4.16
CA HIS A 129 -8.49 -24.68 5.15
C HIS A 129 -7.95 -25.00 6.55
N GLY A 130 -8.40 -24.25 7.55
CA GLY A 130 -7.97 -24.41 8.94
C GLY A 130 -6.55 -23.93 9.18
N PHE A 131 -6.06 -24.13 10.40
CA PHE A 131 -4.68 -23.75 10.77
C PHE A 131 -3.85 -24.97 11.17
N SER A 132 -2.73 -25.12 10.48
CA SER A 132 -1.65 -26.05 10.79
C SER A 132 -0.32 -25.38 10.45
N ALA A 133 0.54 -25.19 11.46
CA ALA A 133 1.84 -24.54 11.28
C ALA A 133 2.68 -25.20 10.17
N PRO A 134 2.85 -26.55 10.13
CA PRO A 134 3.57 -27.19 9.03
C PRO A 134 2.95 -26.99 7.65
N GLN A 135 1.62 -26.87 7.56
CA GLN A 135 0.97 -26.60 6.27
C GLN A 135 1.20 -25.15 5.84
N TYR A 136 1.08 -24.21 6.78
CA TYR A 136 1.34 -22.79 6.53
C TYR A 136 2.79 -22.57 6.10
N ASP A 137 3.75 -23.17 6.80
CA ASP A 137 5.18 -23.05 6.45
C ASP A 137 5.47 -23.59 5.04
N ARG A 138 4.83 -24.70 4.65
CA ARG A 138 4.97 -25.25 3.29
C ARG A 138 4.43 -24.31 2.23
N VAL A 139 3.20 -23.80 2.37
CA VAL A 139 2.60 -22.94 1.35
C VAL A 139 3.28 -21.57 1.28
N ILE A 140 3.72 -21.03 2.41
CA ILE A 140 4.48 -19.77 2.45
C ILE A 140 5.84 -19.93 1.78
N ALA A 141 6.53 -21.05 1.99
CA ALA A 141 7.80 -21.35 1.30
C ALA A 141 7.62 -21.42 -0.23
N GLN A 142 6.47 -21.92 -0.71
CA GLN A 142 6.16 -22.02 -2.14
C GLN A 142 5.76 -20.68 -2.77
N VAL A 143 5.29 -19.72 -1.97
CA VAL A 143 4.95 -18.36 -2.44
C VAL A 143 6.16 -17.44 -2.36
N SER A 144 7.08 -17.67 -1.41
CA SER A 144 8.34 -16.89 -1.27
C SER A 144 9.46 -17.34 -2.21
N VAL A 145 9.37 -18.54 -2.79
CA VAL A 145 10.16 -18.97 -3.94
C VAL A 145 9.29 -18.76 -5.18
N PRO A 146 9.63 -17.84 -6.08
CA PRO A 146 8.64 -17.29 -6.99
C PRO A 146 8.06 -18.35 -7.94
N ALA A 147 6.74 -18.47 -7.91
CA ALA A 147 5.94 -19.08 -8.97
C ALA A 147 6.04 -18.30 -10.31
N SER A 148 6.87 -17.25 -10.39
CA SER A 148 7.21 -16.53 -11.61
C SER A 148 8.14 -17.29 -12.57
N ALA A 149 8.71 -18.43 -12.16
CA ALA A 149 9.62 -19.19 -13.01
C ALA A 149 8.96 -20.12 -14.06
N ALA A 150 7.62 -20.31 -14.06
CA ALA A 150 7.04 -21.46 -14.76
C ALA A 150 5.78 -21.27 -15.62
N ARG A 151 5.17 -20.09 -15.77
CA ARG A 151 3.98 -19.94 -16.62
C ARG A 151 4.03 -18.71 -17.52
N SER A 152 4.64 -18.90 -18.69
CA SER A 152 4.51 -18.06 -19.87
C SER A 152 3.06 -18.07 -20.37
N VAL A 153 2.26 -17.11 -19.89
CA VAL A 153 1.01 -16.67 -20.54
C VAL A 153 1.41 -15.82 -21.76
N PRO A 154 0.77 -15.97 -22.94
CA PRO A 154 1.16 -15.19 -24.12
C PRO A 154 0.90 -13.69 -23.87
N PRO A 155 1.81 -12.78 -24.26
CA PRO A 155 1.60 -11.35 -24.03
C PRO A 155 0.49 -10.82 -24.96
N THR A 156 -0.71 -10.64 -24.42
CA THR A 156 -1.69 -9.74 -25.02
C THR A 156 -1.22 -8.30 -24.82
N ARG A 157 -0.56 -7.76 -25.86
CA ARG A 157 -0.09 -6.37 -26.11
C ARG A 157 0.69 -5.66 -24.97
N PRO A 158 1.83 -5.02 -25.27
CA PRO A 158 2.58 -4.25 -24.28
C PRO A 158 1.72 -3.08 -23.78
N PHE A 159 1.28 -3.15 -22.53
CA PHE A 159 0.64 -2.03 -21.84
C PHE A 159 1.75 -1.07 -21.39
N ASN A 160 2.00 -0.04 -22.20
CA ASN A 160 2.94 1.02 -21.84
C ASN A 160 2.27 1.95 -20.80
N SER A 161 2.24 1.51 -19.55
CA SER A 161 2.06 2.37 -18.38
C SER A 161 3.10 1.95 -17.36
N PRO A 162 3.89 2.89 -16.80
CA PRO A 162 4.88 2.53 -15.81
C PRO A 162 4.18 1.79 -14.67
N ALA A 163 4.66 0.59 -14.35
CA ALA A 163 4.12 -0.21 -13.27
C ALA A 163 4.18 0.61 -11.98
N ARG A 164 3.02 1.13 -11.57
CA ARG A 164 2.91 1.89 -10.33
C ARG A 164 2.92 0.90 -9.18
N THR A 165 3.92 1.02 -8.30
CA THR A 165 3.95 0.32 -7.02
C THR A 165 3.01 1.02 -6.05
N TYR A 166 2.04 0.29 -5.51
CA TYR A 166 1.11 0.80 -4.51
C TYR A 166 1.48 0.25 -3.12
N LYS A 167 1.34 1.07 -2.08
CA LYS A 167 1.52 0.68 -0.67
C LYS A 167 0.18 0.71 0.04
N ALA A 168 -0.07 -0.27 0.91
CA ALA A 168 -1.27 -0.26 1.74
C ALA A 168 -1.35 1.07 2.52
N GLY A 169 -2.48 1.78 2.40
CA GLY A 169 -2.69 3.14 2.88
C GLY A 169 -2.69 4.21 1.78
N ASP A 170 -2.21 3.90 0.57
CA ASP A 170 -2.22 4.85 -0.55
C ASP A 170 -3.65 5.28 -0.89
N ARG A 171 -3.82 6.58 -1.10
CA ARG A 171 -5.09 7.15 -1.55
C ARG A 171 -5.08 7.31 -3.07
N LEU A 172 -6.05 6.70 -3.72
CA LEU A 172 -6.14 6.59 -5.17
C LEU A 172 -7.44 7.19 -5.69
N LEU A 173 -7.46 7.60 -6.96
CA LEU A 173 -8.64 8.09 -7.66
C LEU A 173 -8.91 7.30 -8.94
N PRO A 174 -10.19 7.16 -9.34
CA PRO A 174 -10.55 6.69 -10.67
C PRO A 174 -9.98 7.62 -11.76
N ALA A 175 -9.11 7.09 -12.62
CA ALA A 175 -8.36 7.87 -13.60
C ALA A 175 -9.20 8.26 -14.84
N TYR A 176 -10.07 7.37 -15.33
CA TYR A 176 -10.72 7.55 -16.64
C TYR A 176 -12.23 7.29 -16.68
N GLY A 177 -12.92 7.11 -15.56
CA GLY A 177 -14.36 6.84 -15.57
C GLY A 177 -14.92 6.46 -14.20
N PRO A 178 -16.16 5.96 -14.15
CA PRO A 178 -16.65 5.30 -12.96
C PRO A 178 -15.80 4.06 -12.66
N LEU A 179 -15.47 3.86 -11.39
CA LEU A 179 -14.67 2.72 -10.94
C LEU A 179 -15.59 1.59 -10.52
N HIS A 180 -15.56 0.47 -11.24
CA HIS A 180 -16.24 -0.74 -10.84
C HIS A 180 -15.47 -1.45 -9.73
N LEU A 181 -16.15 -1.71 -8.61
CA LEU A 181 -15.66 -2.60 -7.58
C LEU A 181 -16.19 -4.00 -7.87
N LEU A 182 -15.30 -4.97 -7.87
CA LEU A 182 -15.59 -6.37 -8.14
C LEU A 182 -15.51 -7.18 -6.85
N GLY A 183 -16.30 -8.27 -6.81
CA GLY A 183 -16.22 -9.24 -5.73
C GLY A 183 -14.93 -10.06 -5.75
N MET A 184 -14.33 -10.22 -6.93
CA MET A 184 -13.10 -10.96 -7.17
C MET A 184 -12.20 -10.24 -8.20
N PRO A 185 -10.90 -10.56 -8.24
CA PRO A 185 -9.96 -9.99 -9.21
C PRO A 185 -10.06 -10.67 -10.59
N GLN A 186 -11.24 -10.64 -11.21
CA GLN A 186 -11.50 -11.21 -12.54
C GLN A 186 -12.28 -10.22 -13.42
N ALA A 187 -11.80 -9.98 -14.64
CA ALA A 187 -12.37 -8.99 -15.57
C ALA A 187 -13.80 -9.28 -16.04
N SER A 188 -14.29 -10.51 -15.84
CA SER A 188 -15.58 -11.00 -16.33
C SER A 188 -16.73 -10.93 -15.31
N ASP A 189 -16.48 -10.44 -14.09
CA ASP A 189 -17.47 -10.44 -13.03
C ASP A 189 -18.43 -9.25 -13.06
N VAL A 190 -19.65 -9.47 -12.53
CA VAL A 190 -20.62 -8.41 -12.29
C VAL A 190 -20.10 -7.48 -11.18
N PRO A 191 -20.04 -6.15 -11.40
CA PRO A 191 -19.63 -5.21 -10.37
C PRO A 191 -20.54 -5.29 -9.13
N ILE A 192 -19.94 -5.41 -7.96
CA ILE A 192 -20.64 -5.32 -6.66
C ILE A 192 -20.96 -3.87 -6.29
N GLY A 193 -20.32 -2.93 -6.97
CA GLY A 193 -20.52 -1.50 -6.79
C GLY A 193 -19.84 -0.71 -7.90
N THR A 194 -20.28 0.53 -8.08
CA THR A 194 -19.67 1.46 -9.03
C THR A 194 -19.49 2.81 -8.35
N LEU A 195 -18.26 3.31 -8.32
CA LEU A 195 -17.92 4.60 -7.73
C LEU A 195 -17.83 5.66 -8.83
N ALA A 196 -18.27 6.87 -8.52
CA ALA A 196 -18.15 8.00 -9.45
C ALA A 196 -16.67 8.40 -9.65
N ARG A 197 -16.39 9.08 -10.76
CA ARG A 197 -15.07 9.69 -10.97
C ARG A 197 -14.79 10.68 -9.84
N GLY A 198 -13.57 10.68 -9.33
CA GLY A 198 -13.16 11.58 -8.24
C GLY A 198 -13.45 11.07 -6.83
N THR A 199 -14.14 9.93 -6.67
CA THR A 199 -14.30 9.29 -5.35
C THR A 199 -12.97 8.68 -4.92
N PRO A 200 -12.34 9.18 -3.84
CA PRO A 200 -11.08 8.61 -3.36
C PRO A 200 -11.32 7.22 -2.78
N VAL A 201 -10.38 6.32 -3.06
CA VAL A 201 -10.31 4.99 -2.47
C VAL A 201 -8.99 4.81 -1.76
N ILE A 202 -8.95 3.98 -0.75
CA ILE A 202 -7.73 3.61 -0.03
C ILE A 202 -7.32 2.22 -0.50
N PHE A 203 -6.10 2.07 -0.97
CA PHE A 203 -5.52 0.75 -1.21
C PHE A 203 -5.27 0.07 0.14
N ILE A 204 -5.99 -1.00 0.42
CA ILE A 204 -5.88 -1.74 1.70
C ILE A 204 -5.15 -3.08 1.53
N GLY A 205 -4.82 -3.43 0.29
CA GLY A 205 -4.20 -4.71 -0.04
C GLY A 205 -5.19 -5.87 0.07
N PRO A 206 -4.88 -7.02 -0.58
CA PRO A 206 -3.72 -7.29 -1.42
C PRO A 206 -3.88 -6.74 -2.86
N SER A 207 -2.88 -6.98 -3.71
CA SER A 207 -2.93 -6.83 -5.17
C SER A 207 -2.73 -8.20 -5.82
N ARG A 208 -3.51 -8.51 -6.86
CA ARG A 208 -3.38 -9.76 -7.62
C ARG A 208 -3.83 -9.56 -9.05
N ASN A 209 -3.10 -10.11 -10.03
CA ASN A 209 -3.50 -10.12 -11.45
C ASN A 209 -3.87 -8.73 -12.01
N GLY A 210 -3.15 -7.67 -11.60
CA GLY A 210 -3.46 -6.31 -12.00
C GLY A 210 -4.68 -5.67 -11.31
N TYR A 211 -5.20 -6.29 -10.24
CA TYR A 211 -6.26 -5.74 -9.38
C TYR A 211 -5.71 -5.35 -8.02
N LEU A 212 -6.24 -4.28 -7.46
CA LEU A 212 -6.00 -3.79 -6.11
C LEU A 212 -7.26 -3.98 -5.28
N TYR A 213 -7.15 -4.52 -4.08
CA TYR A 213 -8.26 -4.47 -3.14
C TYR A 213 -8.28 -3.12 -2.43
N VAL A 214 -9.38 -2.39 -2.61
CA VAL A 214 -9.53 -1.00 -2.18
C VAL A 214 -10.76 -0.82 -1.30
N SER A 215 -10.72 0.22 -0.46
CA SER A 215 -11.83 0.64 0.39
C SER A 215 -12.31 2.05 -0.02
N ALA A 216 -13.62 2.20 -0.14
CA ALA A 216 -14.32 3.45 -0.42
C ALA A 216 -15.41 3.66 0.66
N GLY A 217 -14.98 4.01 1.87
CA GLY A 217 -15.87 4.19 3.02
C GLY A 217 -16.37 2.85 3.56
N GLN A 218 -17.64 2.50 3.30
CA GLN A 218 -18.23 1.23 3.75
C GLN A 218 -18.21 0.15 2.66
N LEU A 219 -17.84 0.51 1.43
CA LEU A 219 -17.71 -0.42 0.32
C LEU A 219 -16.24 -0.79 0.15
N GLU A 220 -15.95 -2.09 0.14
CA GLU A 220 -14.64 -2.63 -0.20
C GLU A 220 -14.76 -3.52 -1.41
N GLY A 221 -13.70 -3.67 -2.20
CA GLY A 221 -13.74 -4.53 -3.37
C GLY A 221 -12.47 -4.49 -4.20
N TRP A 222 -12.44 -5.34 -5.22
CA TRP A 222 -11.34 -5.40 -6.17
C TRP A 222 -11.54 -4.34 -7.26
N ALA A 223 -10.51 -3.56 -7.54
CA ALA A 223 -10.48 -2.53 -8.55
C ALA A 223 -9.31 -2.77 -9.50
N GLU A 224 -9.48 -2.54 -10.79
CA GLU A 224 -8.38 -2.66 -11.75
C GLU A 224 -7.31 -1.59 -11.48
N ALA A 225 -6.05 -1.99 -11.28
CA ALA A 225 -4.96 -1.07 -10.97
C ALA A 225 -4.82 0.03 -12.03
N ARG A 226 -4.99 -0.31 -13.31
CA ARG A 226 -4.93 0.63 -14.44
C ARG A 226 -6.02 1.72 -14.40
N SER A 227 -7.11 1.47 -13.69
CA SER A 227 -8.20 2.43 -13.54
C SER A 227 -7.96 3.40 -12.39
N LEU A 228 -6.86 3.23 -11.64
CA LEU A 228 -6.53 4.00 -10.45
C LEU A 228 -5.24 4.83 -10.63
N ALA A 229 -5.27 6.08 -10.17
CA ALA A 229 -4.12 6.98 -10.11
C ALA A 229 -3.88 7.45 -8.66
N PRO A 230 -2.62 7.64 -8.22
CA PRO A 230 -2.32 8.24 -6.93
C PRO A 230 -2.94 9.63 -6.81
N LEU A 231 -3.43 9.97 -5.62
CA LEU A 231 -3.74 11.36 -5.30
C LEU A 231 -2.43 12.18 -5.29
N PRO A 232 -2.41 13.35 -5.97
CA PRO A 232 -1.29 14.28 -5.88
C PRO A 232 -1.17 14.91 -4.48
#